data_AF-A0A7W8ZJB5-F1
#
_entry.id   AF-A0A7W8ZJB5-F1
#
_cell.length_a   1.000
_cell.length_b   1.000
_cell.length_c   1.000
_cell.angle_alpha   90.00
_cell.angle_beta   90.00
_cell.angle_gamma   90.00
#
_symmetry.space_group_name_H-M   'P 1'
#
loop_
_entity.id
_entity.type
_entity.pdbx_description
1 polymer ?
#
loop_
_entity_poly.entity_id
_entity_poly.type
_entity_poly.pdbx_seq_one_letter_code
_entity_poly.pdbx_strand_id
1 'polypeptide(L)'
;MGHLASTAQRIIERLDAIFHEEGFTDEKTGQYFTYNKVGGCLITGNEDGAHSCAAQLLWSMQELGFTIPPNVNAYWVGLAGGDKNYAEAGGERYFYTNSTLRYMIGNLTFFAKLLKANPIDTNLKELEEIAKEESDPE
;
A
#
# COMPACT_ATOMS: atom_id res chain seq x y z
N MET A 1 -0.06 -21.31 3.82
CA MET A 1 -0.04 -20.18 2.87
C MET A 1 -0.77 -19.00 3.49
N GLY A 2 -0.10 -17.86 3.64
CA GLY A 2 -0.70 -16.65 4.18
C GLY A 2 -1.38 -15.80 3.10
N HIS A 3 -2.60 -15.36 3.40
CA HIS A 3 -3.42 -14.51 2.55
C HIS A 3 -3.99 -13.33 3.34
N LEU A 4 -4.40 -12.29 2.63
CA LEU A 4 -5.11 -11.17 3.23
C LEU A 4 -6.41 -11.63 3.89
N ALA A 5 -6.81 -10.93 4.94
CA ALA A 5 -8.16 -11.08 5.48
C ALA A 5 -9.17 -10.74 4.37
N SER A 6 -10.27 -11.49 4.28
CA SER A 6 -11.31 -11.28 3.26
C SER A 6 -11.88 -9.86 3.26
N THR A 7 -11.85 -9.17 4.41
CA THR A 7 -12.24 -7.77 4.51
C THR A 7 -11.24 -6.83 3.86
N ALA A 8 -9.94 -7.09 4.02
CA ALA A 8 -8.90 -6.30 3.35
C ALA A 8 -8.95 -6.51 1.83
N GLN A 9 -9.09 -7.77 1.39
CA GLN A 9 -9.28 -8.13 -0.02
C GLN A 9 -10.48 -7.38 -0.63
N ARG A 10 -11.64 -7.43 0.04
CA ARG A 10 -12.85 -6.72 -0.42
C ARG A 10 -12.66 -5.20 -0.52
N ILE A 11 -11.84 -4.60 0.35
CA ILE A 11 -11.56 -3.15 0.27
C ILE A 11 -10.71 -2.85 -0.95
N ILE A 12 -9.68 -3.65 -1.24
CA ILE A 12 -8.85 -3.51 -2.44
C ILE A 12 -9.72 -3.64 -3.69
N GLU A 13 -10.57 -4.68 -3.76
CA GLU A 13 -11.50 -4.90 -4.89
C GLU A 13 -12.48 -3.74 -5.09
N ARG A 14 -12.86 -3.02 -4.03
CA ARG A 14 -13.70 -1.82 -4.14
C ARG A 14 -12.94 -0.59 -4.58
N LEU A 15 -11.66 -0.49 -4.24
CA LEU A 15 -10.80 0.60 -4.71
C LEU A 15 -10.51 0.50 -6.21
N ASP A 16 -10.70 -0.66 -6.83
CA ASP A 16 -10.67 -0.85 -8.28
C ASP A 16 -11.60 0.11 -9.04
N ALA A 17 -12.68 0.58 -8.39
CA ALA A 17 -13.55 1.63 -8.92
C ALA A 17 -12.81 2.91 -9.35
N ILE A 18 -11.62 3.18 -8.82
CA ILE A 18 -10.75 4.29 -9.23
C ILE A 18 -10.49 4.29 -10.73
N PHE A 19 -10.37 3.12 -11.36
CA PHE A 19 -10.04 3.01 -12.78
C PHE A 19 -11.24 3.18 -13.71
N HIS A 20 -12.46 3.13 -13.18
CA HIS A 20 -13.66 2.96 -13.99
C HIS A 20 -14.77 3.97 -13.70
N GLU A 21 -14.77 4.62 -12.53
CA GLU A 21 -15.80 5.58 -12.15
C GLU A 21 -15.33 7.04 -12.29
N GLU A 22 -16.17 7.86 -12.93
CA GLU A 22 -15.97 9.29 -13.02
C GLU A 22 -15.98 9.94 -11.63
N GLY A 23 -15.09 10.92 -11.41
CA GLY A 23 -14.98 11.63 -10.15
C GLY A 23 -13.96 11.04 -9.16
N PHE A 24 -13.35 9.90 -9.46
CA PHE A 24 -12.18 9.39 -8.71
C PHE A 24 -10.83 9.80 -9.29
N THR A 25 -10.82 10.48 -10.44
CA THR A 25 -9.63 11.04 -11.07
C THR A 25 -9.75 12.55 -11.21
N ASP A 26 -8.61 13.24 -11.14
CA ASP A 26 -8.53 14.67 -11.42
C ASP A 26 -8.87 14.95 -12.89
N GLU A 27 -9.79 15.90 -13.13
CA GLU A 27 -10.31 16.16 -14.48
C GLU A 27 -9.22 16.63 -15.46
N LYS A 28 -8.18 17.31 -14.97
CA LYS A 28 -7.13 17.88 -15.82
C LYS A 28 -6.00 16.91 -16.06
N THR A 29 -5.53 16.27 -15.00
CA THR A 29 -4.32 15.46 -15.00
C THR A 29 -4.60 13.97 -15.12
N GLY A 30 -5.82 13.52 -14.83
CA GLY A 30 -6.16 12.10 -14.74
C GLY A 30 -5.61 11.38 -13.51
N GLN A 31 -4.86 12.08 -12.64
CA GLN A 31 -4.33 11.48 -11.42
C GLN A 31 -5.46 10.94 -10.53
N TYR A 32 -5.30 9.72 -10.02
CA TYR A 32 -6.25 9.12 -9.06
C TYR A 32 -6.33 9.97 -7.78
N PHE A 33 -7.47 9.96 -7.08
CA PHE A 33 -7.63 10.74 -5.84
C PHE A 33 -6.62 10.39 -4.71
N THR A 34 -5.98 9.24 -4.86
CA THR A 34 -4.93 8.63 -4.03
C THR A 34 -3.51 9.05 -4.41
N TYR A 35 -3.29 9.71 -5.54
CA TYR A 35 -2.01 10.35 -5.85
C TYR A 35 -1.60 11.30 -4.72
N ASN A 36 -0.28 11.43 -4.52
CA ASN A 36 0.32 12.23 -3.44
C ASN A 36 -0.01 11.72 -2.02
N LYS A 37 -0.59 10.52 -1.88
CA LYS A 37 -0.71 9.82 -0.59
C LYS A 37 0.39 8.76 -0.44
N VAL A 38 0.61 8.35 0.81
CA VAL A 38 1.57 7.29 1.15
C VAL A 38 0.85 6.05 1.64
N GLY A 39 1.37 4.87 1.30
CA GLY A 39 0.84 3.57 1.69
C GLY A 39 1.83 2.75 2.51
N GLY A 40 1.30 1.97 3.44
CA GLY A 40 2.04 1.03 4.28
C GLY A 40 1.10 0.01 4.89
N CYS A 41 1.63 -1.08 5.44
CA CYS A 41 0.85 -2.15 6.03
C CYS A 41 1.38 -2.59 7.40
N LEU A 42 0.45 -2.89 8.30
CA LEU A 42 0.70 -3.51 9.59
C LEU A 42 0.02 -4.88 9.60
N ILE A 43 0.80 -5.94 9.74
CA ILE A 43 0.30 -7.32 9.59
C ILE A 43 0.52 -8.10 10.87
N THR A 44 -0.45 -8.94 11.24
CA THR A 44 -0.32 -9.91 12.33
C THR A 44 -0.79 -11.28 11.87
N GLY A 45 -0.19 -12.34 12.42
CA GLY A 45 -0.60 -13.72 12.22
C GLY A 45 0.07 -14.66 13.22
N ASN A 46 -0.46 -15.87 13.42
CA ASN A 46 0.09 -16.77 14.43
C ASN A 46 1.43 -17.42 14.03
N GLU A 47 1.83 -17.38 12.75
CA GLU A 47 3.04 -18.09 12.29
C GLU A 47 3.66 -17.48 11.01
N ASP A 48 2.98 -17.56 9.88
CA ASP A 48 3.54 -17.23 8.56
C ASP A 48 2.55 -16.40 7.73
N GLY A 49 3.06 -15.72 6.70
CA GLY A 49 2.25 -15.03 5.70
C GLY A 49 2.51 -13.55 5.56
N ALA A 50 3.29 -12.93 6.46
CA ALA A 50 3.45 -11.48 6.50
C ALA A 50 3.97 -10.90 5.18
N HIS A 51 4.99 -11.51 4.58
CA HIS A 51 5.52 -11.04 3.30
C HIS A 51 4.57 -11.28 2.12
N SER A 52 3.84 -12.39 2.11
CA SER A 52 2.82 -12.66 1.08
C SER A 52 1.71 -11.61 1.12
N CYS A 53 1.20 -11.32 2.33
CA CYS A 53 0.19 -10.28 2.55
C CYS A 53 0.72 -8.88 2.21
N ALA A 54 1.97 -8.57 2.60
CA ALA A 54 2.60 -7.29 2.28
C ALA A 54 2.76 -7.11 0.76
N ALA A 55 3.19 -8.15 0.05
CA ALA A 55 3.34 -8.12 -1.40
C ALA A 55 2.02 -7.78 -2.10
N GLN A 56 0.93 -8.46 -1.72
CA GLN A 56 -0.41 -8.19 -2.27
C GLN A 56 -0.88 -6.77 -1.94
N LEU A 57 -0.86 -6.39 -0.66
CA LEU A 57 -1.42 -5.10 -0.23
C LEU A 57 -0.61 -3.91 -0.74
N LEU A 58 0.72 -3.95 -0.66
CA LEU A 58 1.56 -2.83 -1.08
C LEU A 58 1.57 -2.67 -2.61
N TRP A 59 1.56 -3.77 -3.36
CA TRP A 59 1.46 -3.71 -4.81
C TRP A 59 0.12 -3.10 -5.24
N SER A 60 -1.01 -3.58 -4.70
CA SER A 60 -2.33 -3.02 -5.00
C SER A 60 -2.41 -1.53 -4.63
N MET A 61 -1.86 -1.11 -3.49
CA MET A 61 -1.82 0.31 -3.14
C MET A 61 -0.96 1.13 -4.11
N GLN A 62 0.17 0.59 -4.56
CA GLN A 62 1.02 1.26 -5.54
C GLN A 62 0.30 1.46 -6.87
N GLU A 63 -0.38 0.42 -7.36
CA GLU A 63 -1.17 0.49 -8.60
C GLU A 63 -2.29 1.54 -8.49
N LEU A 64 -2.91 1.62 -7.32
CA LEU A 64 -3.90 2.64 -6.98
C LEU A 64 -3.28 4.02 -6.68
N GLY A 65 -2.04 4.32 -7.07
CA GLY A 65 -1.44 5.66 -6.99
C GLY A 65 -0.86 6.09 -5.64
N PHE A 66 -0.84 5.22 -4.63
CA PHE A 66 -0.10 5.50 -3.39
C PHE A 66 1.42 5.40 -3.63
N THR A 67 2.19 6.31 -3.04
CA THR A 67 3.64 6.12 -2.91
C THR A 67 3.93 5.12 -1.80
N ILE A 68 4.78 4.12 -2.08
CA ILE A 68 5.21 3.10 -1.10
C ILE A 68 6.69 3.33 -0.73
N PRO A 69 6.98 3.94 0.43
CA PRO A 69 8.35 4.16 0.90
C PRO A 69 9.08 2.87 1.29
N PRO A 70 10.41 2.92 1.54
CA PRO A 70 11.14 1.80 2.12
C PRO A 70 10.58 1.38 3.49
N ASN A 71 10.62 0.08 3.81
CA ASN A 71 10.32 -0.47 5.14
C ASN A 71 8.96 -0.07 5.73
N VAL A 72 7.91 -0.04 4.91
CA VAL A 72 6.54 0.30 5.33
C VAL A 72 5.64 -0.91 5.54
N ASN A 73 6.21 -2.09 5.70
CA ASN A 73 5.55 -3.35 6.03
C ASN A 73 5.98 -3.81 7.43
N ALA A 74 5.38 -3.23 8.47
CA ALA A 74 5.61 -3.68 9.84
C ALA A 74 4.76 -4.93 10.12
N TYR A 75 5.29 -5.89 10.88
CA TYR A 75 4.52 -7.08 11.21
C TYR A 75 4.93 -7.75 12.50
N TRP A 76 4.03 -8.58 13.01
CA TRP A 76 4.32 -9.62 13.98
C TRP A 76 3.81 -10.96 13.46
N VAL A 77 4.63 -11.99 13.65
CA VAL A 77 4.18 -13.37 13.51
C VAL A 77 4.70 -14.23 14.65
N GLY A 78 3.92 -15.22 15.05
CA GLY A 78 4.31 -16.19 16.08
C GLY A 78 5.27 -17.28 15.56
N LEU A 79 5.48 -18.29 16.39
CA LEU A 79 6.34 -19.43 16.05
C LEU A 79 5.62 -20.43 15.15
N ALA A 80 6.39 -21.23 14.42
CA ALA A 80 5.85 -22.31 13.63
C ALA A 80 5.05 -23.31 14.46
N GLY A 81 3.77 -23.52 14.12
CA GLY A 81 2.84 -24.35 14.89
C GLY A 81 2.44 -23.78 16.27
N GLY A 82 2.71 -22.50 16.53
CA GLY A 82 2.31 -21.82 17.77
C GLY A 82 0.80 -21.54 17.85
N ASP A 83 0.24 -21.61 19.04
CA ASP A 83 -1.19 -21.36 19.32
C ASP A 83 -1.47 -19.92 19.78
N LYS A 84 -0.45 -19.22 20.28
CA LYS A 84 -0.58 -17.86 20.82
C LYS A 84 -0.71 -16.81 19.72
N ASN A 85 -1.70 -15.94 19.88
CA ASN A 85 -1.78 -14.70 19.11
C ASN A 85 -0.82 -13.63 19.66
N TYR A 86 -0.75 -12.48 18.99
CA TYR A 86 0.11 -11.34 19.36
C TYR A 86 0.03 -10.98 20.85
N ALA A 87 -1.18 -10.85 21.40
CA ALA A 87 -1.38 -10.40 22.78
C ALA A 87 -0.93 -11.47 23.78
N GLU A 88 -1.25 -12.74 23.53
CA GLU A 88 -0.87 -13.86 24.39
C GLU A 88 0.64 -14.13 24.38
N ALA A 89 1.30 -13.81 23.26
CA ALA A 89 2.74 -13.95 23.08
C ALA A 89 3.56 -12.76 23.61
N GLY A 90 2.93 -11.69 24.09
CA GLY A 90 3.62 -10.46 24.49
C GLY A 90 4.27 -9.75 23.29
N GLY A 91 3.59 -9.78 22.13
CA GLY A 91 4.07 -9.24 20.86
C GLY A 91 4.41 -7.75 20.92
N GLU A 92 3.84 -6.99 21.86
CA GLU A 92 4.17 -5.58 22.10
C GLU A 92 5.60 -5.36 22.58
N ARG A 93 6.26 -6.43 23.04
CA ARG A 93 7.66 -6.41 23.49
C ARG A 93 8.63 -6.99 22.46
N TYR A 94 8.15 -7.42 21.28
CA TYR A 94 9.01 -7.96 20.23
C TYR A 94 9.85 -6.87 19.57
N PHE A 95 11.17 -7.01 19.64
CA PHE A 95 12.12 -6.03 19.11
C PHE A 95 11.95 -5.79 17.60
N TYR A 96 11.81 -6.85 16.82
CA TYR A 96 11.68 -6.75 15.37
C TYR A 96 10.41 -5.97 14.97
N THR A 97 9.26 -6.32 15.54
CA THR A 97 7.98 -5.64 15.31
C THR A 97 8.07 -4.16 15.71
N ASN A 98 8.61 -3.86 16.90
CA ASN A 98 8.77 -2.47 17.36
C ASN A 98 9.73 -1.65 16.49
N SER A 99 10.82 -2.26 16.00
CA SER A 99 11.79 -1.60 15.15
C SER A 99 11.21 -1.29 13.77
N THR A 100 10.60 -2.29 13.13
CA THR A 100 9.97 -2.13 11.81
C THR A 100 8.78 -1.18 11.84
N LEU A 101 7.97 -1.19 12.91
CA LEU A 101 6.92 -0.20 13.10
C LEU A 101 7.47 1.23 13.17
N ARG A 102 8.60 1.44 13.85
CA ARG A 102 9.24 2.76 13.93
C ARG A 102 9.81 3.20 12.58
N TYR A 103 10.39 2.28 11.80
CA TYR A 103 10.84 2.57 10.43
C TYR A 103 9.67 2.99 9.55
N MET A 104 8.58 2.22 9.58
CA MET A 104 7.35 2.51 8.84
C MET A 104 6.81 3.90 9.20
N ILE A 105 6.68 4.22 10.49
CA ILE A 105 6.17 5.53 10.93
C ILE A 105 7.08 6.67 10.44
N GLY A 106 8.40 6.53 10.60
CA GLY A 106 9.36 7.53 10.16
C GLY A 106 9.29 7.78 8.65
N ASN A 107 9.28 6.71 7.86
CA ASN A 107 9.29 6.77 6.40
C ASN A 107 7.96 7.29 5.85
N LEU A 108 6.81 6.79 6.35
CA LEU A 108 5.49 7.31 5.95
C LEU A 108 5.35 8.79 6.27
N THR A 109 5.76 9.21 7.47
CA THR A 109 5.68 10.62 7.89
C THR A 109 6.54 11.52 7.01
N PHE A 110 7.77 11.08 6.70
CA PHE A 110 8.67 11.83 5.83
C PHE A 110 8.07 11.99 4.42
N PHE A 111 7.65 10.89 3.79
CA PHE A 111 7.12 10.93 2.42
C PHE A 111 5.79 11.68 2.33
N ALA A 112 4.92 11.58 3.34
CA ALA A 112 3.68 12.36 3.37
C ALA A 112 3.97 13.87 3.40
N LYS A 113 4.98 14.30 4.18
CA LYS A 113 5.42 15.71 4.21
C LYS A 113 6.09 16.12 2.90
N LEU A 114 6.91 15.24 2.34
CA LEU A 114 7.60 15.47 1.07
C LEU A 114 6.60 15.71 -0.06
N LEU A 115 5.62 14.81 -0.24
CA LEU A 115 4.60 14.89 -1.27
C LEU A 115 3.63 16.05 -1.05
N LYS A 116 3.36 16.42 0.20
CA LYS A 116 2.59 17.63 0.49
C LYS A 116 3.31 18.90 0.04
N ALA A 117 4.64 18.95 0.18
CA ALA A 117 5.45 20.10 -0.21
C ALA A 117 5.84 20.08 -1.70
N ASN A 118 5.94 18.88 -2.28
CA ASN A 118 6.37 18.62 -3.65
C ASN A 118 5.43 17.58 -4.26
N PRO A 119 4.19 17.96 -4.62
CA PRO A 119 3.26 17.04 -5.23
C PRO A 119 3.79 16.58 -6.60
N ILE A 120 3.49 15.33 -6.94
CA ILE A 120 3.73 14.75 -8.26
C ILE A 120 2.92 15.54 -9.28
N ASP A 121 3.59 16.02 -10.32
CA ASP A 121 3.03 16.87 -11.37
C ASP A 121 2.69 16.11 -12.67
N THR A 122 2.86 14.77 -12.66
CA THR A 122 2.53 13.90 -13.80
C THR A 122 1.11 14.12 -14.30
N ASN A 123 0.96 14.44 -15.58
CA ASN A 123 -0.32 14.51 -16.26
C ASN A 123 -0.55 13.21 -17.04
N LEU A 124 -1.32 12.28 -16.46
CA LEU A 124 -1.61 10.98 -17.06
C LEU A 124 -2.37 11.12 -18.39
N LYS A 125 -3.33 12.06 -18.48
CA LYS A 125 -4.08 12.29 -19.72
C LYS A 125 -3.19 12.77 -20.86
N GLU A 126 -2.25 13.67 -20.58
CA GLU A 126 -1.28 14.12 -21.59
C GLU A 126 -0.36 12.99 -22.05
N LEU A 127 0.12 12.17 -21.10
CA LEU A 127 0.93 11.00 -21.44
C LEU A 127 0.16 9.93 -22.22
N GLU A 128 -1.14 9.76 -21.95
CA GLU A 128 -2.01 8.87 -22.72
C GLU A 128 -2.18 9.35 -24.17
N GLU A 129 -2.32 10.66 -24.42
CA GLU A 129 -2.38 11.19 -25.79
C GLU A 129 -1.07 10.98 -26.54
N ILE A 130 0.09 11.20 -25.89
CA ILE A 130 1.41 10.89 -26.47
C ILE A 130 1.50 9.39 -26.82
N ALA A 131 1.09 8.52 -25.89
CA ALA A 131 1.10 7.08 -26.11
C ALA A 131 0.21 6.66 -27.29
N LYS A 132 -0.96 7.29 -27.47
CA LYS A 132 -1.86 7.02 -28.61
C LYS A 132 -1.23 7.42 -29.95
N GLU A 133 -0.43 8.47 -30.00
CA GLU A 133 0.25 8.89 -31.24
C GLU A 133 1.33 7.89 -31.69
N GLU A 134 1.96 7.19 -30.75
CA GLU A 134 3.02 6.21 -31.00
C GLU A 134 2.57 4.75 -30.96
N SER A 135 1.28 4.49 -30.76
CA SER A 135 0.70 3.15 -30.68
C SER A 135 -0.22 2.86 -31.87
N ASP A 136 -0.31 1.58 -32.25
CA ASP A 136 -1.36 1.14 -33.16
C ASP A 136 -2.75 1.33 -32.50
N PRO A 137 -3.79 1.68 -33.26
CA PRO A 137 -5.15 1.70 -32.74
C PRO A 137 -5.54 0.31 -32.21
N GLU A 138 -6.08 0.26 -30.99
CA GLU A 138 -6.70 -0.96 -30.42
C GLU A 138 -7.95 -1.40 -31.18
#